data_AF-A0A2T1E3X4-F1
#
_entry.id   AF-A0A2T1E3X4-F1
#
_cell.length_a   1.000
_cell.length_b   1.000
_cell.length_c   1.000
_cell.angle_alpha   90.00
_cell.angle_beta   90.00
_cell.angle_gamma   90.00
#
_symmetry.space_group_name_H-M   'P 1'
#
loop_
_entity.id
_entity.type
_entity.pdbx_description
1 polymer ?
#
loop_
_entity_poly.entity_id
_entity_poly.type
_entity_poly.pdbx_seq_one_letter_code
_entity_poly.pdbx_strand_id
1 'polypeptide(L)'
;MSSGSTRKKKATSPAQAIVLDEPEGQVPLESTLYVERPPIEARCYEAIVKPGALIRIKAPRQMGKSSLMLRILHHASEQGYQVASLNFQLLDRDSLSSLDQFLQWFCTSLTGELNLDDRLADYWKGAVGSKNKCTNYFQRYLMPELKRPVLLCLDEVDEVFQYPTIATDFFGMLRAWHEDAKIKPIWKNLRLVIVHSKEVYIPLNINQSPFNVGVPIELPQLTQPQVLDLIQRHGLTWADAEALQFMDMVGGHPYLVRAGLYAIVRGEMALARLLQIAPTEGGLYGEHLRRHLLNLEGDEKLLAAIKQVVAVDHPVSINTSDAFKLTSMGLVLFQGSEVVPTCDLYRRYFRERLIETDAAFLNMELSGGDATTTIATEPIPKQTSPTVQAAPEIYLSYAWGGESEELVNRLDAAFQAKGVTIIRDKRDLGYKGLIKEFMEQIGRGKCVVTVISDKYLKSPNCMFELVQIAQNGRFYDRIFPIVLADAQIYRPIERIKYIKHWEEQIKELDEAMRGVSAANLQGFREEIDQYTQIRNTIAELTGILKNMNTLTSEMHSQSEFESLLGAIEQKLGE
;
A
#
# COMPACT_ATOMS: atom_id res chain seq x y z
N MET A 1 -1.29 88.08 -1.10
CA MET A 1 -1.73 87.29 0.06
C MET A 1 -3.04 86.61 -0.30
N SER A 2 -3.04 85.29 -0.53
CA SER A 2 -4.26 84.49 -0.65
C SER A 2 -3.91 83.07 -0.20
N SER A 3 -4.60 82.61 0.84
CA SER A 3 -4.34 81.42 1.65
C SER A 3 -4.88 80.16 0.97
N GLY A 4 -4.00 79.17 0.77
CA GLY A 4 -4.29 77.89 0.14
C GLY A 4 -4.96 76.87 1.07
N SER A 5 -5.86 76.10 0.48
CA SER A 5 -6.68 75.02 1.02
C SER A 5 -5.87 73.78 1.43
N THR A 6 -5.95 73.36 2.70
CA THR A 6 -5.46 72.05 3.19
C THR A 6 -6.57 71.01 3.22
N ARG A 7 -6.43 70.02 2.34
CA ARG A 7 -7.29 68.84 2.16
C ARG A 7 -7.12 67.89 3.36
N LYS A 8 -8.16 67.69 4.16
CA LYS A 8 -8.19 66.70 5.26
C LYS A 8 -7.99 65.28 4.69
N LYS A 9 -6.92 64.60 5.13
CA LYS A 9 -6.70 63.16 4.88
C LYS A 9 -7.83 62.36 5.53
N LYS A 10 -8.53 61.55 4.73
CA LYS A 10 -9.44 60.50 5.22
C LYS A 10 -8.62 59.52 6.06
N ALA A 11 -9.05 59.30 7.29
CA ALA A 11 -8.53 58.25 8.15
C ALA A 11 -8.84 56.89 7.51
N THR A 12 -7.80 56.11 7.26
CA THR A 12 -7.86 54.70 6.87
C THR A 12 -8.51 53.90 7.99
N SER A 13 -9.52 53.10 7.65
CA SER A 13 -10.13 52.11 8.53
C SER A 13 -9.08 51.10 9.03
N PRO A 14 -9.20 50.57 10.26
CA PRO A 14 -8.28 49.55 10.76
C PRO A 14 -8.36 48.30 9.87
N ALA A 15 -7.20 47.80 9.43
CA ALA A 15 -7.12 46.50 8.75
C ALA A 15 -7.71 45.42 9.67
N GLN A 16 -8.70 44.66 9.19
CA GLN A 16 -9.18 43.49 9.91
C GLN A 16 -8.00 42.55 10.15
N ALA A 17 -7.76 42.18 11.40
CA ALA A 17 -6.74 41.21 11.75
C ALA A 17 -7.05 39.88 11.05
N ILE A 18 -6.09 39.36 10.28
CA ILE A 18 -6.22 38.07 9.61
C ILE A 18 -6.32 36.99 10.70
N VAL A 19 -7.43 36.25 10.71
CA VAL A 19 -7.58 35.08 11.57
C VAL A 19 -6.78 33.95 10.93
N LEU A 20 -5.66 33.60 11.56
CA LEU A 20 -4.78 32.53 11.11
C LEU A 20 -5.14 31.27 11.88
N ASP A 21 -5.87 30.37 11.23
CA ASP A 21 -6.08 29.04 11.78
C ASP A 21 -4.76 28.28 11.80
N GLU A 22 -4.61 27.34 12.73
CA GLU A 22 -3.46 26.44 12.74
C GLU A 22 -3.40 25.64 11.44
N PRO A 23 -2.19 25.34 10.92
CA PRO A 23 -2.01 24.59 9.68
C PRO A 23 -2.35 23.09 9.84
N GLU A 24 -2.46 22.60 11.07
CA GLU A 24 -2.77 21.21 11.39
C GLU A 24 -4.28 20.94 11.37
N GLY A 25 -4.64 19.69 11.10
CA GLY A 25 -6.03 19.23 11.12
C GLY A 25 -6.87 19.73 9.94
N GLN A 26 -8.18 19.84 10.19
CA GLN A 26 -9.17 20.19 9.18
C GLN A 26 -9.32 21.71 9.10
N VAL A 27 -9.43 22.23 7.89
CA VAL A 27 -9.67 23.67 7.68
C VAL A 27 -11.16 23.95 7.94
N PRO A 28 -11.51 24.81 8.92
CA PRO A 28 -12.89 25.13 9.26
C PRO A 28 -13.72 25.62 8.07
N LEU A 29 -15.05 25.52 8.19
CA LEU A 29 -15.98 25.97 7.14
C LEU A 29 -15.87 27.48 6.88
N GLU A 30 -15.79 28.26 7.97
CA GLU A 30 -15.69 29.74 7.93
C GLU A 30 -14.28 30.25 7.60
N SER A 31 -13.30 29.35 7.50
CA SER A 31 -11.92 29.73 7.25
C SER A 31 -11.78 30.27 5.83
N THR A 32 -11.27 31.51 5.72
CA THR A 32 -10.89 32.10 4.44
C THR A 32 -9.65 31.43 3.85
N LEU A 33 -8.99 30.52 4.57
CA LEU A 33 -7.75 29.88 4.15
C LEU A 33 -7.98 28.54 3.42
N TYR A 34 -9.23 28.13 3.19
CA TYR A 34 -9.52 27.02 2.30
C TYR A 34 -9.50 27.47 0.84
N VAL A 35 -8.73 26.75 0.03
CA VAL A 35 -8.65 26.96 -1.40
C VAL A 35 -9.34 25.80 -2.10
N GLU A 36 -10.43 26.10 -2.80
CA GLU A 36 -11.17 25.14 -3.61
C GLU A 36 -10.31 24.58 -4.74
N ARG A 37 -10.62 23.36 -5.17
CA ARG A 37 -9.95 22.68 -6.28
C ARG A 37 -10.96 22.33 -7.37
N PRO A 38 -11.46 23.32 -8.13
CA PRO A 38 -12.44 23.05 -9.17
C PRO A 38 -11.95 21.98 -10.17
N PRO A 39 -12.81 21.03 -10.58
CA PRO A 39 -14.24 20.93 -10.26
C PRO A 39 -14.55 19.98 -9.08
N ILE A 40 -13.60 19.69 -8.19
CA ILE A 40 -13.71 18.61 -7.20
C ILE A 40 -14.89 18.80 -6.25
N GLU A 41 -15.01 19.97 -5.61
CA GLU A 41 -16.09 20.29 -4.68
C GLU A 41 -17.45 20.17 -5.37
N ALA A 42 -17.61 20.79 -6.54
CA ALA A 42 -18.84 20.73 -7.32
C ALA A 42 -19.24 19.29 -7.65
N ARG A 43 -18.29 18.45 -8.08
CA ARG A 43 -18.54 17.02 -8.34
C ARG A 43 -18.99 16.26 -7.10
N CYS A 44 -18.44 16.58 -5.93
CA CYS A 44 -18.87 15.98 -4.67
C CYS A 44 -20.31 16.38 -4.33
N TYR A 45 -20.66 17.67 -4.46
CA TYR A 45 -22.01 18.17 -4.19
C TYR A 45 -23.05 17.57 -5.15
N GLU A 46 -22.74 17.51 -6.45
CA GLU A 46 -23.59 16.86 -7.44
C GLU A 46 -23.76 15.35 -7.19
N ALA A 47 -22.72 14.68 -6.67
CA ALA A 47 -22.77 13.26 -6.39
C ALA A 47 -23.61 12.96 -5.13
N ILE A 48 -23.42 13.72 -4.05
CA ILE A 48 -23.97 13.38 -2.73
C ILE A 48 -25.50 13.50 -2.66
N VAL A 49 -26.09 14.35 -3.51
CA VAL A 49 -27.55 14.50 -3.59
C VAL A 49 -28.24 13.24 -4.15
N LYS A 50 -27.53 12.42 -4.94
CA LYS A 50 -28.11 11.25 -5.63
C LYS A 50 -28.48 10.12 -4.66
N PRO A 51 -29.65 9.45 -4.80
CA PRO A 51 -30.02 8.29 -4.00
C PRO A 51 -28.94 7.22 -3.91
N GLY A 52 -28.62 6.78 -2.69
CA GLY A 52 -27.62 5.74 -2.46
C GLY A 52 -26.17 6.13 -2.77
N ALA A 53 -25.85 7.43 -2.89
CA ALA A 53 -24.51 7.85 -3.31
C ALA A 53 -23.39 7.31 -2.40
N LEU A 54 -22.29 6.94 -3.04
CA LEU A 54 -21.02 6.61 -2.41
C LEU A 54 -19.93 7.48 -3.04
N ILE A 55 -19.27 8.30 -2.24
CA ILE A 55 -18.11 9.11 -2.63
C ILE A 55 -16.88 8.56 -1.94
N ARG A 56 -15.76 8.48 -2.65
CA ARG A 56 -14.48 8.02 -2.09
C ARG A 56 -13.44 9.09 -2.26
N ILE A 57 -12.98 9.64 -1.16
CA ILE A 57 -11.93 10.66 -1.14
C ILE A 57 -10.61 9.97 -0.85
N LYS A 58 -9.67 10.06 -1.79
CA LYS A 58 -8.40 9.33 -1.77
C LYS A 58 -7.23 10.26 -2.07
N ALA A 59 -6.30 10.39 -1.14
CA ALA A 59 -5.07 11.18 -1.30
C ALA A 59 -4.07 10.85 -0.18
N PRO A 60 -2.78 11.19 -0.34
CA PRO A 60 -1.82 11.16 0.78
C PRO A 60 -2.31 11.92 2.02
N ARG A 61 -1.70 11.65 3.18
CA ARG A 61 -2.02 12.39 4.42
C ARG A 61 -1.79 13.89 4.21
N GLN A 62 -2.51 14.71 4.98
CA GLN A 62 -2.34 16.17 4.99
C GLN A 62 -2.61 16.89 3.64
N MET A 63 -3.32 16.23 2.71
CA MET A 63 -3.75 16.80 1.41
C MET A 63 -5.11 17.50 1.46
N GLY A 64 -5.75 17.62 2.63
CA GLY A 64 -7.04 18.30 2.81
C GLY A 64 -8.28 17.41 2.60
N LYS A 65 -8.13 16.08 2.74
CA LYS A 65 -9.23 15.11 2.60
C LYS A 65 -10.38 15.41 3.57
N SER A 66 -10.07 15.52 4.85
CA SER A 66 -11.05 15.77 5.89
C SER A 66 -11.64 17.18 5.79
N SER A 67 -10.88 18.17 5.30
CA SER A 67 -11.42 19.51 4.97
C SER A 67 -12.47 19.48 3.85
N LEU A 68 -12.28 18.63 2.83
CA LEU A 68 -13.29 18.40 1.79
C LEU A 68 -14.50 17.64 2.35
N MET A 69 -14.27 16.60 3.16
CA MET A 69 -15.33 15.85 3.83
C MET A 69 -16.24 16.76 4.67
N LEU A 70 -15.66 17.68 5.45
CA LEU A 70 -16.40 18.66 6.26
C LEU A 70 -17.32 19.53 5.39
N ARG A 71 -16.87 19.93 4.19
CA ARG A 71 -17.68 20.70 3.24
C ARG A 71 -18.81 19.89 2.63
N ILE A 72 -18.59 18.60 2.36
CA ILE A 72 -19.66 17.70 1.91
C ILE A 72 -20.70 17.50 3.02
N LEU A 73 -20.26 17.32 4.27
CA LEU A 73 -21.15 17.25 5.43
C LEU A 73 -21.99 18.52 5.57
N HIS A 74 -21.35 19.69 5.49
CA HIS A 74 -22.04 20.97 5.54
C HIS A 74 -23.07 21.10 4.42
N HIS A 75 -22.69 20.84 3.17
CA HIS A 75 -23.59 20.88 2.03
C HIS A 75 -24.78 19.92 2.21
N ALA A 76 -24.55 18.69 2.68
CA ALA A 76 -25.64 17.74 2.94
C ALA A 76 -26.58 18.21 4.06
N SER A 77 -26.03 18.83 5.11
CA SER A 77 -26.83 19.44 6.19
C SER A 77 -27.72 20.57 5.66
N GLU A 78 -27.21 21.42 4.76
CA GLU A 78 -28.01 22.45 4.09
C GLU A 78 -29.13 21.87 3.21
N GLN A 79 -28.92 20.67 2.64
CA GLN A 79 -29.97 19.91 1.93
C GLN A 79 -30.95 19.20 2.89
N GLY A 80 -30.81 19.39 4.20
CA GLY A 80 -31.68 18.84 5.24
C GLY A 80 -31.41 17.38 5.61
N TYR A 81 -30.23 16.85 5.27
CA TYR A 81 -29.87 15.47 5.57
C TYR A 81 -29.49 15.33 7.04
N GLN A 82 -29.69 14.15 7.60
CA GLN A 82 -29.06 13.78 8.86
C GLN A 82 -27.61 13.41 8.55
N VAL A 83 -26.66 13.97 9.30
CA VAL A 83 -25.24 13.78 9.03
C VAL A 83 -24.56 13.16 10.24
N ALA A 84 -23.66 12.21 10.00
CA ALA A 84 -22.81 11.62 11.03
C ALA A 84 -21.41 11.39 10.47
N SER A 85 -20.40 11.59 11.32
CA SER A 85 -19.00 11.41 10.95
C SER A 85 -18.30 10.54 11.97
N LEU A 86 -17.71 9.44 11.52
CA LEU A 86 -16.93 8.55 12.38
C LEU A 86 -15.45 8.68 12.03
N ASN A 87 -14.64 9.05 13.02
CA ASN A 87 -13.17 9.04 12.91
C ASN A 87 -12.62 7.75 13.52
N PHE A 88 -12.01 6.93 12.68
CA PHE A 88 -11.49 5.62 13.07
C PHE A 88 -10.20 5.69 13.89
N GLN A 89 -9.53 6.85 13.98
CA GLN A 89 -8.43 7.04 14.92
C GLN A 89 -8.86 7.02 16.39
N LEU A 90 -10.17 7.22 16.67
CA LEU A 90 -10.73 7.15 18.02
C LEU A 90 -11.10 5.71 18.44
N LEU A 91 -10.81 4.72 17.60
CA LEU A 91 -11.04 3.31 17.91
C LEU A 91 -10.07 2.82 18.99
N ASP A 92 -10.63 2.28 20.07
CA ASP A 92 -9.85 1.49 21.01
C ASP A 92 -9.42 0.16 20.36
N ARG A 93 -8.20 -0.27 20.67
CA ARG A 93 -7.65 -1.54 20.13
C ARG A 93 -8.54 -2.74 20.44
N ASP A 94 -9.20 -2.75 21.58
CA ASP A 94 -10.11 -3.84 21.99
C ASP A 94 -11.31 -3.96 21.05
N SER A 95 -11.81 -2.83 20.52
CA SER A 95 -12.92 -2.81 19.55
C SER A 95 -12.54 -3.48 18.22
N LEU A 96 -11.25 -3.57 17.91
CA LEU A 96 -10.72 -4.20 16.69
C LEU A 96 -10.31 -5.67 16.91
N SER A 97 -10.64 -6.27 18.07
CA SER A 97 -10.34 -7.67 18.38
C SER A 97 -11.19 -8.68 17.58
N SER A 98 -12.39 -8.28 17.15
CA SER A 98 -13.29 -9.13 16.36
C SER A 98 -14.26 -8.30 15.52
N LEU A 99 -14.76 -8.87 14.42
CA LEU A 99 -15.78 -8.21 13.60
C LEU A 99 -17.04 -7.85 14.40
N ASP A 100 -17.45 -8.69 15.36
CA ASP A 100 -18.65 -8.44 16.15
C ASP A 100 -18.51 -7.21 17.05
N GLN A 101 -17.40 -7.11 17.81
CA GLN A 101 -17.12 -5.96 18.66
C GLN A 101 -16.95 -4.67 17.84
N PHE A 102 -16.24 -4.76 16.71
CA PHE A 102 -16.06 -3.63 15.82
C PHE A 102 -17.40 -3.12 15.27
N LEU A 103 -18.29 -4.01 14.83
CA LEU A 103 -19.59 -3.60 14.30
C LEU A 103 -20.55 -3.11 15.40
N GLN A 104 -20.42 -3.60 16.64
CA GLN A 104 -21.13 -3.06 17.80
C GLN A 104 -20.68 -1.62 18.08
N TRP A 105 -19.36 -1.39 18.17
CA TRP A 105 -18.78 -0.04 18.30
C TRP A 105 -19.29 0.87 17.18
N PHE A 106 -19.21 0.42 15.93
CA PHE A 106 -19.64 1.19 14.77
C PHE A 106 -21.12 1.61 14.87
N CYS A 107 -22.00 0.72 15.31
CA CYS A 107 -23.42 1.02 15.49
C CYS A 107 -23.66 1.99 16.66
N THR A 108 -23.02 1.78 17.81
CA THR A 108 -23.19 2.64 18.99
C THR A 108 -22.62 4.04 18.74
N SER A 109 -21.43 4.14 18.16
CA SER A 109 -20.81 5.43 17.80
C SER A 109 -21.67 6.20 16.80
N LEU A 110 -22.21 5.53 15.77
CA LEU A 110 -23.11 6.16 14.82
C LEU A 110 -24.40 6.65 15.46
N THR A 111 -24.95 5.87 16.39
CA THR A 111 -26.19 6.22 17.10
C THR A 111 -25.99 7.46 17.97
N GLY A 112 -24.84 7.56 18.64
CA GLY A 112 -24.43 8.75 19.37
C GLY A 112 -24.29 9.98 18.48
N GLU A 113 -23.56 9.87 17.36
CA GLU A 113 -23.40 10.96 16.38
C GLU A 113 -24.74 11.46 15.82
N LEU A 114 -25.70 10.56 15.62
CA LEU A 114 -27.05 10.88 15.15
C LEU A 114 -27.99 11.39 16.25
N ASN A 115 -27.52 11.51 17.50
CA ASN A 115 -28.31 11.87 18.68
C ASN A 115 -29.56 11.00 18.87
N LEU A 116 -29.41 9.69 18.67
CA LEU A 116 -30.45 8.68 18.89
C LEU A 116 -30.17 7.89 20.19
N ASP A 117 -31.21 7.27 20.74
CA ASP A 117 -31.06 6.40 21.92
C ASP A 117 -30.19 5.17 21.59
N ASP A 118 -29.27 4.79 22.47
CA ASP A 118 -28.58 3.52 22.29
C ASP A 118 -29.53 2.33 22.52
N ARG A 119 -29.92 1.69 21.41
CA ARG A 119 -30.73 0.46 21.40
C ARG A 119 -29.96 -0.75 20.87
N LEU A 120 -28.63 -0.72 20.87
CA LEU A 120 -27.82 -1.81 20.33
C LEU A 120 -28.21 -3.15 20.96
N ALA A 121 -28.34 -3.20 22.29
CA ALA A 121 -28.69 -4.41 23.03
C ALA A 121 -30.02 -5.04 22.58
N ASP A 122 -30.99 -4.24 22.13
CA ASP A 122 -32.30 -4.73 21.68
C ASP A 122 -32.26 -5.42 20.33
N TYR A 123 -31.42 -4.93 19.43
CA TYR A 123 -31.32 -5.38 18.04
C TYR A 123 -30.15 -6.34 17.80
N TRP A 124 -29.15 -6.37 18.69
CA TRP A 124 -27.96 -7.22 18.58
C TRP A 124 -28.16 -8.62 19.17
N LYS A 125 -29.30 -9.27 18.87
CA LYS A 125 -29.69 -10.58 19.43
C LYS A 125 -29.68 -11.71 18.39
N GLY A 126 -29.59 -12.95 18.86
CA GLY A 126 -29.73 -14.16 18.05
C GLY A 126 -28.44 -14.64 17.36
N ALA A 127 -28.55 -15.79 16.68
CA ALA A 127 -27.45 -16.51 16.05
C ALA A 127 -27.10 -16.06 14.62
N VAL A 128 -27.56 -14.87 14.21
CA VAL A 128 -27.26 -14.32 12.88
C VAL A 128 -25.85 -13.71 12.89
N GLY A 129 -25.10 -13.84 11.78
CA GLY A 129 -23.76 -13.25 11.68
C GLY A 129 -23.74 -11.72 11.84
N SER A 130 -22.62 -11.19 12.33
CA SER A 130 -22.46 -9.78 12.76
C SER A 130 -22.79 -8.75 11.66
N LYS A 131 -22.44 -9.04 10.38
CA LYS A 131 -22.81 -8.19 9.23
C LYS A 131 -24.33 -8.04 9.09
N ASN A 132 -25.07 -9.13 9.29
CA ASN A 132 -26.53 -9.11 9.20
C ASN A 132 -27.15 -8.42 10.42
N LYS A 133 -26.57 -8.56 11.62
CA LYS A 133 -26.99 -7.81 12.81
C LYS A 133 -26.84 -6.31 12.58
N CYS A 134 -25.68 -5.86 12.09
CA CYS A 134 -25.44 -4.46 11.71
C CYS A 134 -26.42 -3.99 10.62
N THR A 135 -26.58 -4.76 9.55
CA THR A 135 -27.54 -4.45 8.47
C THR A 135 -28.97 -4.32 9.02
N ASN A 136 -29.40 -5.21 9.92
CA ASN A 136 -30.71 -5.15 10.56
C ASN A 136 -30.85 -3.94 11.48
N TYR A 137 -29.80 -3.55 12.19
CA TYR A 137 -29.78 -2.35 13.03
C TYR A 137 -30.09 -1.11 12.19
N PHE A 138 -29.42 -0.95 11.05
CA PHE A 138 -29.70 0.15 10.12
C PHE A 138 -31.13 0.09 9.58
N GLN A 139 -31.58 -1.07 9.12
CA GLN A 139 -32.89 -1.20 8.46
C GLN A 139 -34.08 -1.08 9.42
N ARG A 140 -33.96 -1.58 10.65
CA ARG A 140 -35.08 -1.71 11.59
C ARG A 140 -35.09 -0.61 12.64
N TYR A 141 -33.95 0.03 12.90
CA TYR A 141 -33.85 1.08 13.90
C TYR A 141 -33.46 2.43 13.27
N LEU A 142 -32.23 2.57 12.75
CA LEU A 142 -31.72 3.88 12.33
C LEU A 142 -32.57 4.52 11.21
N MET A 143 -32.81 3.78 10.12
CA MET A 143 -33.50 4.32 8.93
C MET A 143 -34.97 4.70 9.22
N PRO A 144 -35.78 3.88 9.94
CA PRO A 144 -37.15 4.26 10.30
C PRO A 144 -37.24 5.49 11.22
N GLU A 145 -36.30 5.66 12.16
CA GLU A 145 -36.32 6.78 13.12
C GLU A 145 -35.96 8.12 12.45
N LEU A 146 -34.96 8.12 11.56
CA LEU A 146 -34.40 9.36 11.00
C LEU A 146 -35.33 10.06 10.00
N LYS A 147 -36.20 9.32 9.30
CA LYS A 147 -37.22 9.82 8.33
C LYS A 147 -36.70 10.75 7.21
N ARG A 148 -35.39 10.95 7.13
CA ARG A 148 -34.66 11.82 6.19
C ARG A 148 -33.45 11.04 5.66
N PRO A 149 -32.90 11.41 4.50
CA PRO A 149 -31.64 10.85 4.04
C PRO A 149 -30.53 11.04 5.08
N VAL A 150 -29.68 10.02 5.22
CA VAL A 150 -28.57 9.97 6.18
C VAL A 150 -27.27 9.95 5.41
N LEU A 151 -26.39 10.92 5.67
CA LEU A 151 -25.01 10.90 5.24
C LEU A 151 -24.12 10.39 6.36
N LEU A 152 -23.44 9.29 6.09
CA LEU A 152 -22.39 8.75 6.92
C LEU A 152 -21.02 9.00 6.27
N CYS A 153 -20.19 9.78 6.94
CA CYS A 153 -18.79 9.98 6.61
C CYS A 153 -17.92 9.06 7.48
N LEU A 154 -17.01 8.33 6.83
CA LEU A 154 -16.04 7.46 7.48
C LEU A 154 -14.64 8.03 7.22
N ASP A 155 -14.03 8.61 8.26
CA ASP A 155 -12.71 9.23 8.20
C ASP A 155 -11.62 8.32 8.75
N GLU A 156 -10.40 8.44 8.22
CA GLU A 156 -9.22 7.63 8.60
C GLU A 156 -9.50 6.11 8.62
N VAL A 157 -10.29 5.59 7.66
CA VAL A 157 -10.59 4.15 7.59
C VAL A 157 -9.36 3.27 7.34
N ASP A 158 -8.21 3.90 7.11
CA ASP A 158 -6.89 3.28 7.05
C ASP A 158 -6.58 2.42 8.28
N GLU A 159 -7.06 2.80 9.45
CA GLU A 159 -6.87 2.03 10.69
C GLU A 159 -7.49 0.62 10.61
N VAL A 160 -8.59 0.47 9.88
CA VAL A 160 -9.26 -0.83 9.71
C VAL A 160 -8.43 -1.75 8.81
N PHE A 161 -7.64 -1.22 7.88
CA PHE A 161 -6.85 -2.03 6.95
C PHE A 161 -5.86 -2.93 7.68
N GLN A 162 -5.32 -2.49 8.83
CA GLN A 162 -4.43 -3.27 9.67
C GLN A 162 -5.05 -4.59 10.19
N TYR A 163 -6.36 -4.78 10.02
CA TYR A 163 -7.13 -5.95 10.43
C TYR A 163 -7.83 -6.60 9.21
N PRO A 164 -7.14 -7.43 8.41
CA PRO A 164 -7.62 -7.89 7.10
C PRO A 164 -9.02 -8.55 7.12
N THR A 165 -9.33 -9.34 8.15
CA THR A 165 -10.63 -9.99 8.32
C THR A 165 -11.74 -8.95 8.54
N ILE A 166 -11.52 -7.98 9.42
CA ILE A 166 -12.48 -6.90 9.70
C ILE A 166 -12.64 -6.03 8.47
N ALA A 167 -11.53 -5.62 7.85
CA ALA A 167 -11.52 -4.82 6.63
C ALA A 167 -12.35 -5.49 5.52
N THR A 168 -12.06 -6.75 5.20
CA THR A 168 -12.74 -7.48 4.13
C THR A 168 -14.26 -7.52 4.36
N ASP A 169 -14.68 -7.86 5.57
CA ASP A 169 -16.10 -8.01 5.89
C ASP A 169 -16.84 -6.67 6.03
N PHE A 170 -16.24 -5.67 6.68
CA PHE A 170 -16.82 -4.35 6.87
C PHE A 170 -16.98 -3.61 5.54
N PHE A 171 -15.91 -3.55 4.75
CA PHE A 171 -15.93 -2.88 3.46
C PHE A 171 -16.86 -3.63 2.48
N GLY A 172 -16.86 -4.96 2.50
CA GLY A 172 -17.82 -5.77 1.74
C GLY A 172 -19.27 -5.47 2.10
N MET A 173 -19.57 -5.23 3.38
CA MET A 173 -20.90 -4.81 3.84
C MET A 173 -21.29 -3.42 3.32
N LEU A 174 -20.41 -2.43 3.42
CA LEU A 174 -20.66 -1.08 2.88
C LEU A 174 -20.93 -1.10 1.37
N ARG A 175 -20.17 -1.91 0.63
CA ARG A 175 -20.41 -2.14 -0.81
C ARG A 175 -21.78 -2.74 -1.04
N ALA A 176 -22.16 -3.75 -0.27
CA ALA A 176 -23.47 -4.39 -0.40
C ALA A 176 -24.62 -3.41 -0.16
N TRP A 177 -24.51 -2.51 0.83
CA TRP A 177 -25.51 -1.45 1.07
C TRP A 177 -25.63 -0.47 -0.11
N HIS A 178 -24.50 -0.05 -0.69
CA HIS A 178 -24.49 0.79 -1.88
C HIS A 178 -25.16 0.11 -3.09
N GLU A 179 -24.87 -1.17 -3.32
CA GLU A 179 -25.50 -1.93 -4.41
C GLU A 179 -27.00 -2.15 -4.16
N ASP A 180 -27.37 -2.49 -2.93
CA ASP A 180 -28.76 -2.63 -2.51
C ASP A 180 -29.57 -1.34 -2.71
N ALA A 181 -28.96 -0.15 -2.56
CA ALA A 181 -29.63 1.13 -2.81
C ALA A 181 -30.14 1.30 -4.24
N LYS A 182 -29.60 0.55 -5.22
CA LYS A 182 -30.11 0.58 -6.60
C LYS A 182 -31.50 -0.06 -6.71
N ILE A 183 -31.82 -1.01 -5.83
CA ILE A 183 -33.00 -1.86 -5.92
C ILE A 183 -33.97 -1.60 -4.76
N LYS A 184 -33.47 -1.47 -3.54
CA LYS A 184 -34.25 -1.40 -2.29
C LYS A 184 -34.43 0.07 -1.84
N PRO A 185 -35.69 0.56 -1.72
CA PRO A 185 -35.96 1.95 -1.36
C PRO A 185 -35.35 2.40 -0.02
N ILE A 186 -35.25 1.52 0.98
CA ILE A 186 -34.69 1.89 2.29
C ILE A 186 -33.22 2.34 2.18
N TRP A 187 -32.43 1.67 1.35
CA TRP A 187 -31.01 1.97 1.18
C TRP A 187 -30.77 3.18 0.27
N LYS A 188 -31.78 3.61 -0.50
CA LYS A 188 -31.74 4.90 -1.23
C LYS A 188 -31.66 6.10 -0.29
N ASN A 189 -31.94 5.93 1.00
CA ASN A 189 -31.81 6.99 1.99
C ASN A 189 -30.40 7.05 2.62
N LEU A 190 -29.56 6.04 2.44
CA LEU A 190 -28.16 6.10 2.90
C LEU A 190 -27.28 6.81 1.87
N ARG A 191 -26.34 7.62 2.36
CA ARG A 191 -25.23 8.21 1.61
C ARG A 191 -23.94 7.88 2.34
N LEU A 192 -22.90 7.57 1.60
CA LEU A 192 -21.59 7.21 2.14
C LEU A 192 -20.51 8.13 1.57
N VAL A 193 -19.66 8.65 2.45
CA VAL A 193 -18.38 9.24 2.08
C VAL A 193 -17.30 8.45 2.80
N ILE A 194 -16.38 7.86 2.05
CA ILE A 194 -15.25 7.12 2.62
C ILE A 194 -13.98 7.89 2.33
N VAL A 195 -13.26 8.27 3.40
CA VAL A 195 -12.00 8.98 3.32
C VAL A 195 -10.89 8.04 3.72
N HIS A 196 -9.92 7.88 2.83
CA HIS A 196 -8.76 7.04 3.11
C HIS A 196 -7.49 7.62 2.51
N SER A 197 -6.38 7.27 3.13
CA SER A 197 -5.04 7.56 2.67
C SER A 197 -4.56 6.48 1.70
N LYS A 198 -3.54 6.84 0.93
CA LYS A 198 -2.93 5.98 -0.09
C LYS A 198 -1.65 5.31 0.43
N GLU A 199 -1.26 5.53 1.69
CA GLU A 199 0.06 5.19 2.24
C GLU A 199 0.22 3.71 2.63
N VAL A 200 -0.84 3.03 3.07
CA VAL A 200 -0.80 1.61 3.43
C VAL A 200 -1.47 0.79 2.33
N TYR A 201 -0.67 0.32 1.36
CA TYR A 201 -1.18 -0.54 0.28
C TYR A 201 -1.49 -1.93 0.84
N ILE A 202 -2.75 -2.18 1.18
CA ILE A 202 -3.23 -3.54 1.43
C ILE A 202 -4.00 -4.00 0.19
N PRO A 203 -3.62 -5.13 -0.43
CA PRO A 203 -4.37 -5.72 -1.52
C PRO A 203 -5.70 -6.26 -1.00
N LEU A 204 -6.71 -5.38 -0.87
CA LEU A 204 -8.09 -5.80 -0.69
C LEU A 204 -8.58 -6.42 -2.01
N ASN A 205 -9.32 -7.53 -1.93
CA ASN A 205 -9.88 -8.19 -3.10
C ASN A 205 -10.70 -7.19 -3.93
N ILE A 206 -10.27 -6.99 -5.18
CA ILE A 206 -10.81 -6.00 -6.13
C ILE A 206 -12.34 -6.15 -6.27
N ASN A 207 -12.89 -7.36 -6.11
CA ASN A 207 -14.31 -7.62 -6.30
C ASN A 207 -15.17 -7.46 -5.04
N GLN A 208 -14.57 -7.27 -3.86
CA GLN A 208 -15.29 -7.28 -2.58
C GLN A 208 -15.27 -5.93 -1.84
N SER A 209 -14.62 -4.92 -2.42
CA SER A 209 -14.39 -3.65 -1.76
C SER A 209 -15.25 -2.49 -2.31
N PRO A 210 -15.72 -1.54 -1.48
CA PRO A 210 -16.40 -0.34 -1.95
C PRO A 210 -15.42 0.59 -2.68
N PHE A 211 -14.10 0.36 -2.57
CA PHE A 211 -13.06 1.16 -3.24
C PHE A 211 -13.05 1.05 -4.79
N ASN A 212 -13.92 0.22 -5.37
CA ASN A 212 -14.10 0.10 -6.82
C ASN A 212 -15.51 0.50 -7.31
N VAL A 213 -16.36 1.02 -6.43
CA VAL A 213 -17.70 1.53 -6.77
C VAL A 213 -17.88 2.98 -6.31
N GLY A 214 -18.98 3.62 -6.68
CA GLY A 214 -19.22 5.03 -6.35
C GLY A 214 -18.31 6.00 -7.12
N VAL A 215 -18.29 7.26 -6.68
CA VAL A 215 -17.56 8.35 -7.32
C VAL A 215 -16.16 8.47 -6.71
N PRO A 216 -15.08 8.20 -7.47
CA PRO A 216 -13.72 8.44 -6.99
C PRO A 216 -13.38 9.93 -7.05
N ILE A 217 -12.84 10.44 -5.94
CA ILE A 217 -12.32 11.79 -5.79
C ILE A 217 -10.87 11.69 -5.33
N GLU A 218 -9.95 12.01 -6.22
CA GLU A 218 -8.53 12.13 -5.88
C GLU A 218 -8.17 13.60 -5.69
N LEU A 219 -7.53 13.94 -4.58
CA LEU A 219 -7.11 15.31 -4.31
C LEU A 219 -5.70 15.57 -4.83
N PRO A 220 -5.53 16.43 -5.85
CA PRO A 220 -4.22 16.84 -6.32
C PRO A 220 -3.59 17.86 -5.37
N GLN A 221 -2.32 18.16 -5.64
CA GLN A 221 -1.66 19.32 -5.06
C GLN A 221 -2.35 20.62 -5.47
N LEU A 222 -2.12 21.67 -4.69
CA LEU A 222 -2.47 23.03 -5.08
C LEU A 222 -1.63 23.45 -6.28
N THR A 223 -2.29 24.01 -7.28
CA THR A 223 -1.65 24.64 -8.42
C THR A 223 -0.98 25.95 -8.03
N GLN A 224 -0.11 26.47 -8.89
CA GLN A 224 0.53 27.76 -8.66
C GLN A 224 -0.45 28.92 -8.41
N PRO A 225 -1.54 29.10 -9.20
CA PRO A 225 -2.55 30.12 -8.89
C PRO A 225 -3.18 29.95 -7.50
N GLN A 226 -3.39 28.71 -7.06
CA GLN A 226 -3.98 28.41 -5.75
C GLN A 226 -3.02 28.70 -4.59
N VAL A 227 -1.72 28.42 -4.76
CA VAL A 227 -0.72 28.79 -3.75
C VAL A 227 -0.55 30.31 -3.67
N LEU A 228 -0.55 31.01 -4.80
CA LEU A 228 -0.51 32.49 -4.84
C LEU A 228 -1.74 33.10 -4.15
N ASP A 229 -2.93 32.58 -4.40
CA ASP A 229 -4.16 32.97 -3.69
C ASP A 229 -4.01 32.73 -2.18
N LEU A 230 -3.44 31.59 -1.77
CA LEU A 230 -3.21 31.30 -0.36
C LEU A 230 -2.19 32.23 0.29
N ILE A 231 -1.10 32.60 -0.39
CA ILE A 231 -0.13 33.60 0.07
C ILE A 231 -0.83 34.94 0.34
N GLN A 232 -1.71 35.38 -0.56
CA GLN A 232 -2.47 36.62 -0.40
C GLN A 232 -3.46 36.54 0.77
N ARG A 233 -4.14 35.41 0.94
CA ARG A 233 -5.06 35.18 2.08
C ARG A 233 -4.35 35.18 3.43
N HIS A 234 -3.06 34.84 3.45
CA HIS A 234 -2.18 34.95 4.61
C HIS A 234 -1.66 36.39 4.85
N GLY A 235 -1.99 37.34 3.98
CA GLY A 235 -1.59 38.74 4.10
C GLY A 235 -0.17 39.05 3.61
N LEU A 236 0.47 38.10 2.92
CA LEU A 236 1.81 38.27 2.39
C LEU A 236 1.77 38.89 0.99
N THR A 237 2.74 39.76 0.71
CA THR A 237 2.92 40.44 -0.60
C THR A 237 4.28 40.08 -1.17
N TRP A 238 4.43 38.82 -1.55
CA TRP A 238 5.65 38.30 -2.17
C TRP A 238 5.73 38.65 -3.65
N ALA A 239 6.95 38.83 -4.14
CA ALA A 239 7.22 38.85 -5.57
C ALA A 239 7.06 37.45 -6.18
N ASP A 240 6.79 37.37 -7.48
CA ASP A 240 6.63 36.09 -8.20
C ASP A 240 7.83 35.16 -8.00
N ALA A 241 9.04 35.71 -7.93
CA ALA A 241 10.27 34.95 -7.69
C ALA A 241 10.31 34.30 -6.29
N GLU A 242 9.83 34.99 -5.25
CA GLU A 242 9.76 34.46 -3.89
C GLU A 242 8.70 33.35 -3.79
N ALA A 243 7.54 33.55 -4.41
CA ALA A 243 6.49 32.54 -4.48
C ALA A 243 6.95 31.28 -5.23
N LEU A 244 7.67 31.45 -6.35
CA LEU A 244 8.26 30.34 -7.10
C LEU A 244 9.29 29.58 -6.26
N GLN A 245 10.22 30.27 -5.59
CA GLN A 245 11.21 29.61 -4.71
C GLN A 245 10.56 28.81 -3.58
N PHE A 246 9.50 29.35 -2.98
CA PHE A 246 8.72 28.64 -1.97
C PHE A 246 8.05 27.40 -2.54
N MET A 247 7.39 27.54 -3.70
CA MET A 247 6.73 26.43 -4.39
C MET A 247 7.70 25.36 -4.89
N ASP A 248 8.89 25.71 -5.37
CA ASP A 248 9.91 24.72 -5.75
C ASP A 248 10.27 23.86 -4.54
N MET A 249 10.46 24.49 -3.38
CA MET A 249 10.77 23.81 -2.13
C MET A 249 9.65 22.88 -1.66
N VAL A 250 8.42 23.36 -1.49
CA VAL A 250 7.34 22.57 -0.84
C VAL A 250 6.31 21.99 -1.80
N GLY A 251 6.42 22.29 -3.09
CA GLY A 251 5.42 21.97 -4.10
C GLY A 251 4.10 22.68 -3.84
N GLY A 252 3.01 22.03 -4.25
CA GLY A 252 1.64 22.44 -3.92
C GLY A 252 1.05 21.67 -2.74
N HIS A 253 1.86 21.08 -1.86
CA HIS A 253 1.35 20.27 -0.76
C HIS A 253 0.60 21.16 0.26
N PRO A 254 -0.73 21.00 0.47
CA PRO A 254 -1.53 21.95 1.25
C PRO A 254 -1.00 22.23 2.67
N TYR A 255 -0.66 21.18 3.42
CA TYR A 255 -0.08 21.33 4.76
C TYR A 255 1.30 22.01 4.76
N LEU A 256 2.24 21.59 3.91
CA LEU A 256 3.59 22.21 3.87
C LEU A 256 3.49 23.70 3.49
N VAL A 257 2.65 24.02 2.50
CA VAL A 257 2.35 25.41 2.11
C VAL A 257 1.77 26.18 3.30
N ARG A 258 0.71 25.68 3.94
CA ARG A 258 0.07 26.33 5.10
C ARG A 258 1.04 26.52 6.26
N ALA A 259 1.81 25.50 6.63
CA ALA A 259 2.76 25.56 7.74
C ALA A 259 3.85 26.60 7.48
N GLY A 260 4.44 26.62 6.27
CA GLY A 260 5.44 27.61 5.89
C GLY A 260 4.91 29.03 5.91
N LEU A 261 3.72 29.27 5.33
CA LEU A 261 3.08 30.59 5.35
C LEU A 261 2.73 31.02 6.77
N TYR A 262 2.19 30.12 7.58
CA TYR A 262 1.83 30.38 8.98
C TYR A 262 3.03 30.84 9.81
N ALA A 263 4.15 30.10 9.75
CA ALA A 263 5.38 30.45 10.47
C ALA A 263 5.94 31.82 10.02
N ILE A 264 5.86 32.14 8.72
CA ILE A 264 6.36 33.42 8.19
C ILE A 264 5.47 34.59 8.65
N VAL A 265 4.14 34.46 8.57
CA VAL A 265 3.22 35.54 8.99
C VAL A 265 3.32 35.80 10.49
N ARG A 266 3.55 34.75 11.29
CA ARG A 266 3.78 34.86 12.73
C ARG A 266 5.12 35.50 13.09
N GLY A 267 6.01 35.71 12.12
CA GLY A 267 7.34 36.26 12.33
C GLY A 267 8.31 35.29 12.99
N GLU A 268 8.00 33.98 12.99
CA GLU A 268 8.84 32.94 13.59
C GLU A 268 10.09 32.68 12.75
N MET A 269 9.99 32.83 11.42
CA MET A 269 11.13 32.75 10.49
C MET A 269 10.89 33.53 9.21
N ALA A 270 11.97 33.98 8.56
CA ALA A 270 11.92 34.57 7.22
C ALA A 270 11.97 33.49 6.13
N LEU A 271 11.43 33.78 4.94
CA LEU A 271 11.43 32.86 3.80
C LEU A 271 12.84 32.31 3.48
N ALA A 272 13.85 33.18 3.43
CA ALA A 272 15.23 32.77 3.17
C ALA A 272 15.75 31.73 4.19
N ARG A 273 15.39 31.90 5.48
CA ARG A 273 15.76 30.95 6.52
C ARG A 273 14.97 29.64 6.40
N LEU A 274 13.67 29.73 6.11
CA LEU A 274 12.82 28.56 5.87
C LEU A 274 13.40 27.70 4.76
N LEU A 275 13.71 28.28 3.59
CA LEU A 275 14.25 27.55 2.45
C LEU A 275 15.60 26.87 2.76
N GLN A 276 16.40 27.44 3.66
CA GLN A 276 17.68 26.87 4.06
C GLN A 276 17.53 25.65 4.98
N ILE A 277 16.63 25.69 5.95
CA ILE A 277 16.50 24.63 6.98
C ILE A 277 15.36 23.65 6.73
N ALA A 278 14.45 23.97 5.79
CA ALA A 278 13.30 23.13 5.47
C ALA A 278 13.64 21.65 5.25
N PRO A 279 14.69 21.26 4.49
CA PRO A 279 15.01 19.86 4.24
C PRO A 279 15.88 19.23 5.36
N THR A 280 15.77 19.69 6.61
CA THR A 280 16.57 19.17 7.74
C THR A 280 15.69 18.69 8.88
N GLU A 281 16.21 17.82 9.76
CA GLU A 281 15.51 17.35 10.97
C GLU A 281 15.09 18.48 11.93
N GLY A 282 15.88 19.56 11.97
CA GLY A 282 15.58 20.75 12.78
C GLY A 282 14.74 21.79 12.05
N GLY A 283 14.34 21.52 10.82
CA GLY A 283 13.48 22.38 10.02
C GLY A 283 12.01 22.26 10.42
N LEU A 284 11.20 23.20 9.92
CA LEU A 284 9.75 23.25 10.16
C LEU A 284 9.03 21.94 9.78
N TYR A 285 9.55 21.21 8.79
CA TYR A 285 8.93 19.99 8.26
C TYR A 285 9.53 18.69 8.80
N GLY A 286 10.38 18.75 9.84
CA GLY A 286 11.15 17.60 10.33
C GLY A 286 10.29 16.39 10.70
N GLU A 287 9.18 16.58 11.43
CA GLU A 287 8.29 15.48 11.80
C GLU A 287 7.64 14.81 10.58
N HIS A 288 7.16 15.62 9.63
CA HIS A 288 6.58 15.13 8.37
C HIS A 288 7.60 14.29 7.58
N LEU A 289 8.83 14.78 7.47
CA LEU A 289 9.91 14.12 6.76
C LEU A 289 10.36 12.82 7.45
N ARG A 290 10.54 12.86 8.77
CA ARG A 290 10.92 11.69 9.57
C ARG A 290 9.89 10.57 9.48
N ARG A 291 8.60 10.90 9.50
CA ARG A 291 7.55 9.90 9.32
C ARG A 291 7.67 9.20 7.96
N HIS A 292 7.91 9.96 6.89
CA HIS A 292 8.12 9.35 5.57
C HIS A 292 9.40 8.52 5.54
N LEU A 293 10.49 8.96 6.19
CA LEU A 293 11.72 8.19 6.32
C LEU A 293 11.49 6.84 7.00
N LEU A 294 10.82 6.82 8.17
CA LEU A 294 10.50 5.59 8.90
C LEU A 294 9.65 4.62 8.05
N ASN A 295 8.69 5.15 7.27
CA ASN A 295 7.88 4.33 6.37
C ASN A 295 8.71 3.73 5.22
N LEU A 296 9.69 4.47 4.70
CA LEU A 296 10.59 3.99 3.65
C LEU A 296 11.58 2.94 4.19
N GLU A 297 12.12 3.15 5.39
CA GLU A 297 13.04 2.20 6.05
C GLU A 297 12.37 0.86 6.37
N GLY A 298 11.04 0.83 6.51
CA GLY A 298 10.28 -0.40 6.72
C GLY A 298 10.12 -1.29 5.46
N ASP A 299 10.47 -0.82 4.27
CA ASP A 299 10.39 -1.57 3.00
C ASP A 299 11.65 -1.34 2.16
N GLU A 300 12.58 -2.31 2.18
CA GLU A 300 13.88 -2.20 1.50
C GLU A 300 13.76 -1.90 -0.01
N LYS A 301 12.70 -2.42 -0.67
CA LYS A 301 12.47 -2.15 -2.10
C LYS A 301 12.06 -0.70 -2.33
N LEU A 302 11.17 -0.18 -1.48
CA LEU A 302 10.80 1.25 -1.52
C LEU A 302 11.98 2.16 -1.19
N LEU A 303 12.80 1.79 -0.22
CA LEU A 303 14.00 2.53 0.13
C LEU A 303 14.99 2.59 -1.04
N ALA A 304 15.21 1.47 -1.72
CA ALA A 304 16.06 1.42 -2.91
C ALA A 304 15.48 2.25 -4.07
N ALA A 305 14.16 2.21 -4.27
CA ALA A 305 13.48 2.96 -5.31
C ALA A 305 13.59 4.47 -5.08
N ILE A 306 13.31 4.96 -3.86
CA ILE A 306 13.41 6.40 -3.57
C ILE A 306 14.85 6.90 -3.67
N LYS A 307 15.85 6.09 -3.27
CA LYS A 307 17.28 6.41 -3.47
C LYS A 307 17.60 6.68 -4.94
N GLN A 308 17.10 5.85 -5.87
CA GLN A 308 17.29 6.07 -7.31
C GLN A 308 16.65 7.38 -7.78
N VAL A 309 15.42 7.68 -7.33
CA VAL A 309 14.69 8.88 -7.73
C VAL A 309 15.36 10.15 -7.22
N VAL A 310 15.87 10.17 -5.99
CA VAL A 310 16.49 11.37 -5.42
C VAL A 310 17.97 11.51 -5.78
N ALA A 311 18.62 10.48 -6.33
CA ALA A 311 20.03 10.55 -6.74
C ALA A 311 20.27 11.47 -7.96
N VAL A 312 19.27 11.66 -8.83
CA VAL A 312 19.41 12.39 -10.09
C VAL A 312 18.35 13.48 -10.25
N ASP A 313 18.65 14.52 -11.03
CA ASP A 313 17.77 15.68 -11.22
C ASP A 313 16.83 15.58 -12.44
N HIS A 314 16.74 14.41 -13.07
CA HIS A 314 15.84 14.12 -14.19
C HIS A 314 14.86 12.99 -13.83
N PRO A 315 13.76 12.81 -14.58
CA PRO A 315 12.82 11.71 -14.37
C PRO A 315 13.50 10.34 -14.44
N VAL A 316 13.07 9.41 -13.59
CA VAL A 316 13.67 8.07 -13.47
C VAL A 316 12.60 6.99 -13.65
N SER A 317 12.92 5.97 -14.44
CA SER A 317 12.13 4.74 -14.49
C SER A 317 12.51 3.82 -13.32
N ILE A 318 11.56 3.56 -12.43
CA ILE A 318 11.67 2.57 -11.34
C ILE A 318 10.64 1.46 -11.53
N ASN A 319 10.67 0.43 -10.69
CA ASN A 319 9.66 -0.62 -10.73
C ASN A 319 8.25 -0.03 -10.58
N THR A 320 7.31 -0.47 -11.41
CA THR A 320 5.93 0.02 -11.45
C THR A 320 5.22 -0.06 -10.10
N SER A 321 5.38 -1.15 -9.33
CA SER A 321 4.72 -1.25 -8.02
C SER A 321 5.29 -0.25 -7.02
N ASP A 322 6.60 -0.02 -7.06
CA ASP A 322 7.27 0.95 -6.19
C ASP A 322 6.93 2.39 -6.59
N ALA A 323 6.87 2.68 -7.90
CA ALA A 323 6.39 3.96 -8.41
C ALA A 323 4.97 4.29 -7.94
N PHE A 324 4.06 3.30 -8.03
CA PHE A 324 2.70 3.48 -7.55
C PHE A 324 2.66 3.72 -6.05
N LYS A 325 3.40 2.95 -5.24
CA LYS A 325 3.50 3.13 -3.78
C LYS A 325 4.10 4.50 -3.41
N LEU A 326 5.21 4.91 -4.02
CA LEU A 326 5.81 6.23 -3.73
C LEU A 326 4.87 7.38 -4.14
N THR A 327 4.15 7.23 -5.25
CA THR A 327 3.11 8.19 -5.66
C THR A 327 1.94 8.21 -4.67
N SER A 328 1.58 7.03 -4.15
CA SER A 328 0.50 6.86 -3.17
C SER A 328 0.87 7.49 -1.80
N MET A 329 2.17 7.52 -1.47
CA MET A 329 2.73 8.26 -0.34
C MET A 329 2.87 9.77 -0.58
N GLY A 330 2.67 10.25 -1.82
CA GLY A 330 2.83 11.65 -2.19
C GLY A 330 4.29 12.12 -2.39
N LEU A 331 5.25 11.19 -2.39
CA LEU A 331 6.68 11.50 -2.46
C LEU A 331 7.18 11.73 -3.89
N VAL A 332 6.52 11.12 -4.88
CA VAL A 332 6.86 11.27 -6.30
C VAL A 332 5.63 11.55 -7.16
N LEU A 333 5.85 12.10 -8.35
CA LEU A 333 4.86 12.33 -9.39
C LEU A 333 5.28 11.61 -10.67
N PHE A 334 4.30 11.10 -11.42
CA PHE A 334 4.55 10.55 -12.75
C PHE A 334 4.77 11.65 -13.79
N GLN A 335 5.81 11.48 -14.59
CA GLN A 335 6.07 12.23 -15.82
C GLN A 335 6.17 11.22 -16.96
N GLY A 336 5.05 10.94 -17.62
CA GLY A 336 4.95 9.79 -18.53
C GLY A 336 5.03 8.47 -17.76
N SER A 337 5.99 7.62 -18.12
CA SER A 337 6.27 6.34 -17.44
C SER A 337 7.37 6.44 -16.36
N GLU A 338 7.99 7.61 -16.24
CA GLU A 338 9.05 7.89 -15.27
C GLU A 338 8.48 8.67 -14.08
N VAL A 339 9.25 8.77 -13.00
CA VAL A 339 8.87 9.51 -11.80
C VAL A 339 9.90 10.57 -11.43
N VAL A 340 9.42 11.64 -10.80
CA VAL A 340 10.25 12.70 -10.20
C VAL A 340 9.81 12.94 -8.75
N PRO A 341 10.71 13.40 -7.85
CA PRO A 341 10.29 13.90 -6.55
C PRO A 341 9.20 14.95 -6.69
N THR A 342 8.21 14.90 -5.80
CA THR A 342 7.08 15.83 -5.80
C THR A 342 7.50 17.29 -5.58
N CYS A 343 8.57 17.52 -4.81
CA CYS A 343 9.14 18.84 -4.54
C CYS A 343 10.61 18.74 -4.12
N ASP A 344 11.32 19.87 -4.10
CA ASP A 344 12.73 19.94 -3.72
C ASP A 344 12.97 19.57 -2.27
N LEU A 345 12.00 19.79 -1.38
CA LEU A 345 12.07 19.41 0.02
C LEU A 345 12.38 17.91 0.16
N TYR A 346 11.61 17.06 -0.52
CA TYR A 346 11.81 15.62 -0.49
C TYR A 346 13.11 15.23 -1.16
N ARG A 347 13.42 15.81 -2.33
CA ARG A 347 14.68 15.54 -3.04
C ARG A 347 15.89 15.79 -2.14
N ARG A 348 15.97 16.96 -1.52
CA ARG A 348 17.13 17.38 -0.71
C ARG A 348 17.23 16.57 0.57
N TYR A 349 16.14 16.45 1.33
CA TYR A 349 16.14 15.71 2.60
C TYR A 349 16.52 14.24 2.39
N PHE A 350 15.86 13.53 1.46
CA PHE A 350 16.15 12.11 1.26
C PHE A 350 17.50 11.88 0.58
N ARG A 351 17.99 12.78 -0.29
CA ARG A 351 19.35 12.68 -0.85
C ARG A 351 20.41 12.75 0.26
N GLU A 352 20.31 13.74 1.15
CA GLU A 352 21.22 13.88 2.29
C GLU A 352 21.14 12.63 3.20
N ARG A 353 19.92 12.25 3.62
CA ARG A 353 19.70 11.17 4.58
C ARG A 353 20.09 9.80 4.06
N LEU A 354 19.80 9.50 2.79
CA LEU A 354 19.86 8.14 2.25
C LEU A 354 21.07 7.88 1.35
N ILE A 355 21.73 8.92 0.82
CA ILE A 355 22.84 8.76 -0.13
C ILE A 355 24.13 9.29 0.49
N GLU A 356 24.11 10.51 1.03
CA GLU A 356 25.32 11.12 1.60
C GLU A 356 25.75 10.43 2.90
N THR A 357 24.80 9.97 3.70
CA THR A 357 25.07 9.13 4.88
C THR A 357 25.75 7.82 4.50
N ASP A 358 25.26 7.10 3.48
CA ASP A 358 25.84 5.85 3.00
C ASP A 358 27.29 6.05 2.52
N ALA A 359 27.55 7.15 1.80
CA ALA A 359 28.90 7.51 1.35
C ALA A 359 29.82 7.89 2.52
N ALA A 360 29.31 8.56 3.56
CA ALA A 360 30.07 8.91 4.75
C ALA A 360 30.46 7.68 5.56
N PHE A 361 29.57 6.69 5.71
CA PHE A 361 29.88 5.41 6.36
C PHE A 361 30.93 4.61 5.57
N LEU A 362 30.83 4.54 4.24
CA LEU A 362 31.83 3.87 3.39
C LEU A 362 33.22 4.51 3.50
N ASN A 363 33.28 5.85 3.53
CA ASN A 363 34.54 6.59 3.64
C ASN A 363 35.17 6.49 5.04
N MET A 364 34.34 6.32 6.08
CA MET A 364 34.81 6.16 7.46
C MET A 364 35.45 4.79 7.69
N GLU A 365 34.88 3.71 7.13
CA GLU A 365 35.48 2.35 7.14
C GLU A 365 36.83 2.29 6.41
N LEU A 366 37.00 3.06 5.33
CA LEU A 366 38.25 3.14 4.57
C LEU A 366 39.34 3.98 5.24
N SER A 367 38.99 4.82 6.23
CA SER A 367 39.92 5.72 6.93
C SER A 367 40.39 5.18 8.30
N GLY A 368 39.87 4.03 8.74
CA GLY A 368 40.03 3.50 10.10
C GLY A 368 41.15 2.46 10.32
N GLY A 369 42.19 2.42 9.48
CA GLY A 369 43.28 1.47 9.67
C GLY A 369 44.62 1.98 9.18
N ASP A 370 45.52 2.32 10.10
CA ASP A 370 46.94 2.43 9.79
C ASP A 370 47.79 1.89 10.94
N ALA A 371 48.55 0.82 10.68
CA ALA A 371 50.01 0.78 10.87
C ALA A 371 50.60 -0.61 10.60
N THR A 372 51.41 -0.66 9.54
CA THR A 372 52.65 -1.45 9.35
C THR A 372 52.60 -2.98 9.37
N THR A 373 52.90 -3.61 8.22
CA THR A 373 54.10 -4.44 8.03
C THR A 373 54.34 -4.65 6.53
N THR A 374 55.50 -4.18 6.06
CA THR A 374 56.10 -4.44 4.74
C THR A 374 56.41 -5.92 4.52
N ILE A 375 55.96 -6.50 3.40
CA ILE A 375 56.64 -7.62 2.71
C ILE A 375 56.64 -7.36 1.20
N ALA A 376 57.82 -7.59 0.61
CA ALA A 376 58.18 -7.33 -0.77
C ALA A 376 57.46 -8.24 -1.80
N THR A 377 57.44 -7.70 -3.02
CA THR A 377 56.81 -8.14 -4.26
C THR A 377 57.49 -9.33 -4.95
N GLU A 378 56.70 -10.24 -5.53
CA GLU A 378 56.94 -10.85 -6.86
C GLU A 378 55.59 -11.17 -7.57
N PRO A 379 55.53 -11.19 -8.92
CA PRO A 379 54.29 -10.95 -9.66
C PRO A 379 53.60 -12.23 -10.15
N ILE A 380 52.26 -12.26 -10.08
CA ILE A 380 51.40 -13.29 -10.72
C ILE A 380 50.23 -12.56 -11.42
N PRO A 381 49.61 -13.13 -12.47
CA PRO A 381 49.54 -12.56 -13.80
C PRO A 381 48.21 -11.82 -14.05
N LYS A 382 48.16 -11.04 -15.14
CA LYS A 382 46.92 -10.49 -15.68
C LYS A 382 45.88 -11.61 -15.86
N GLN A 383 44.83 -11.60 -15.04
CA GLN A 383 43.59 -12.32 -15.33
C GLN A 383 42.46 -11.31 -15.48
N THR A 384 41.99 -11.30 -16.72
CA THR A 384 40.74 -10.81 -17.29
C THR A 384 39.58 -10.63 -16.32
N SER A 385 38.89 -9.51 -16.52
CA SER A 385 37.56 -9.17 -16.02
C SER A 385 36.62 -10.37 -15.94
N PRO A 386 35.83 -10.55 -14.86
CA PRO A 386 34.72 -11.47 -14.91
C PRO A 386 33.65 -10.89 -15.83
N THR A 387 33.43 -11.58 -16.95
CA THR A 387 32.21 -11.52 -17.73
C THR A 387 31.01 -11.70 -16.80
N VAL A 388 30.02 -10.82 -16.90
CA VAL A 388 28.70 -10.98 -16.29
C VAL A 388 28.13 -12.31 -16.78
N GLN A 389 28.10 -13.34 -15.93
CA GLN A 389 27.37 -14.57 -16.23
C GLN A 389 25.88 -14.23 -16.28
N ALA A 390 25.24 -14.56 -17.40
CA ALA A 390 23.80 -14.42 -17.56
C ALA A 390 23.08 -15.22 -16.47
N ALA A 391 22.00 -14.65 -15.93
CA ALA A 391 21.19 -15.31 -14.92
C ALA A 391 20.69 -16.67 -15.45
N PRO A 392 20.68 -17.71 -14.61
CA PRO A 392 20.30 -19.06 -15.00
C PRO A 392 18.82 -19.10 -15.42
N GLU A 393 18.52 -19.76 -16.54
CA GLU A 393 17.19 -19.70 -17.15
C GLU A 393 16.27 -20.88 -16.78
N ILE A 394 16.81 -21.92 -16.11
CA ILE A 394 16.08 -23.14 -15.75
C ILE A 394 16.27 -23.49 -14.27
N TYR A 395 15.16 -23.67 -13.55
CA TYR A 395 15.14 -24.02 -12.12
C TYR A 395 14.35 -25.31 -11.86
N LEU A 396 14.73 -26.04 -10.81
CA LEU A 396 14.03 -27.22 -10.30
C LEU A 396 13.44 -26.95 -8.93
N SER A 397 12.15 -27.24 -8.79
CA SER A 397 11.41 -27.18 -7.53
C SER A 397 10.80 -28.55 -7.22
N TYR A 398 11.18 -29.14 -6.08
CA TYR A 398 10.77 -30.49 -5.67
C TYR A 398 10.86 -30.68 -4.16
N ALA A 399 10.11 -31.65 -3.63
CA ALA A 399 10.24 -32.06 -2.23
C ALA A 399 11.45 -33.00 -2.04
N TRP A 400 12.28 -32.74 -1.02
CA TRP A 400 13.46 -33.57 -0.74
C TRP A 400 13.09 -34.99 -0.27
N GLY A 401 13.87 -36.00 -0.66
CA GLY A 401 13.67 -37.41 -0.31
C GLY A 401 12.59 -38.13 -1.12
N GLY A 402 12.69 -39.45 -1.19
CA GLY A 402 11.73 -40.32 -1.86
C GLY A 402 11.74 -40.21 -3.38
N GLU A 403 10.62 -40.59 -4.00
CA GLU A 403 10.46 -40.67 -5.46
C GLU A 403 10.71 -39.33 -6.17
N SER A 404 10.34 -38.20 -5.55
CA SER A 404 10.58 -36.86 -6.08
C SER A 404 12.09 -36.59 -6.28
N GLU A 405 12.93 -36.98 -5.32
CA GLU A 405 14.37 -36.76 -5.42
C GLU A 405 15.05 -37.72 -6.40
N GLU A 406 14.63 -38.98 -6.44
CA GLU A 406 15.14 -39.95 -7.41
C GLU A 406 14.84 -39.52 -8.86
N LEU A 407 13.64 -39.00 -9.11
CA LEU A 407 13.27 -38.46 -10.40
C LEU A 407 14.09 -37.23 -10.76
N VAL A 408 14.24 -36.27 -9.83
CA VAL A 408 15.03 -35.05 -10.06
C VAL A 408 16.50 -35.36 -10.32
N ASN A 409 17.10 -36.33 -9.62
CA ASN A 409 18.48 -36.73 -9.88
C ASN A 409 18.67 -37.31 -11.29
N ARG A 410 17.70 -38.10 -11.78
CA ARG A 410 17.72 -38.60 -13.17
C ARG A 410 17.53 -37.48 -14.19
N LEU A 411 16.65 -36.52 -13.91
CA LEU A 411 16.39 -35.36 -14.76
C LEU A 411 17.62 -34.45 -14.84
N ASP A 412 18.24 -34.12 -13.70
CA ASP A 412 19.46 -33.31 -13.63
C ASP A 412 20.60 -33.98 -14.42
N ALA A 413 20.78 -35.30 -14.29
CA ALA A 413 21.78 -36.05 -15.06
C ALA A 413 21.50 -36.04 -16.58
N ALA A 414 20.24 -36.18 -16.99
CA ALA A 414 19.85 -36.16 -18.42
C ALA A 414 20.09 -34.79 -19.07
N PHE A 415 19.80 -33.69 -18.34
CA PHE A 415 20.05 -32.33 -18.84
C PHE A 415 21.54 -32.00 -18.89
N GLN A 416 22.31 -32.43 -17.88
CA GLN A 416 23.77 -32.29 -17.90
C GLN A 416 24.41 -33.03 -19.06
N ALA A 417 23.94 -34.25 -19.38
CA ALA A 417 24.43 -35.01 -20.53
C ALA A 417 24.20 -34.28 -21.87
N LYS A 418 23.20 -33.38 -21.93
CA LYS A 418 22.91 -32.51 -23.09
C LYS A 418 23.53 -31.12 -22.99
N GLY A 419 24.37 -30.84 -21.99
CA GLY A 419 25.04 -29.55 -21.80
C GLY A 419 24.13 -28.44 -21.26
N VAL A 420 22.94 -28.77 -20.74
CA VAL A 420 22.00 -27.81 -20.17
C VAL A 420 22.22 -27.71 -18.66
N THR A 421 22.49 -26.50 -18.17
CA THR A 421 22.67 -26.24 -16.73
C THR A 421 21.32 -25.93 -16.07
N ILE A 422 20.95 -26.71 -15.06
CA ILE A 422 19.77 -26.47 -14.23
C ILE A 422 20.19 -26.06 -12.83
N ILE A 423 19.40 -25.22 -12.16
CA ILE A 423 19.62 -24.87 -10.75
C ILE A 423 18.67 -25.62 -9.82
N ARG A 424 19.20 -26.15 -8.72
CA ARG A 424 18.43 -26.79 -7.64
C ARG A 424 18.98 -26.46 -6.25
N ASP A 425 18.05 -26.33 -5.30
CA ASP A 425 18.31 -25.95 -3.90
C ASP A 425 19.46 -26.77 -3.26
N LYS A 426 19.44 -28.09 -3.40
CA LYS A 426 20.44 -28.97 -2.75
C LYS A 426 21.87 -28.86 -3.27
N ARG A 427 22.09 -28.37 -4.50
CA ARG A 427 23.42 -28.24 -5.12
C ARG A 427 23.92 -26.80 -5.08
N ASP A 428 23.03 -25.86 -5.40
CA ASP A 428 23.41 -24.50 -5.76
C ASP A 428 23.19 -23.51 -4.60
N LEU A 429 22.56 -23.96 -3.50
CA LEU A 429 22.52 -23.23 -2.24
C LEU A 429 23.81 -23.50 -1.45
N GLY A 430 24.75 -22.55 -1.49
CA GLY A 430 25.98 -22.60 -0.71
C GLY A 430 25.72 -22.59 0.81
N TYR A 431 26.69 -23.05 1.61
CA TYR A 431 26.61 -23.00 3.08
C TYR A 431 26.35 -21.55 3.57
N LYS A 432 25.28 -21.35 4.36
CA LYS A 432 24.71 -20.04 4.79
C LYS A 432 23.95 -19.23 3.72
N GLY A 433 23.58 -19.82 2.57
CA GLY A 433 22.68 -19.18 1.61
C GLY A 433 21.28 -18.94 2.19
N LEU A 434 20.70 -17.77 1.91
CA LEU A 434 19.34 -17.43 2.35
C LEU A 434 18.32 -18.18 1.48
N ILE A 435 17.71 -19.22 2.06
CA ILE A 435 16.69 -20.08 1.42
C ILE A 435 15.57 -19.24 0.79
N LYS A 436 15.14 -18.16 1.46
CA LYS A 436 14.08 -17.26 0.98
C LYS A 436 14.47 -16.49 -0.30
N GLU A 437 15.69 -15.98 -0.39
CA GLU A 437 16.18 -15.26 -1.57
C GLU A 437 16.32 -16.19 -2.79
N PHE A 438 16.77 -17.43 -2.55
CA PHE A 438 16.85 -18.46 -3.57
C PHE A 438 15.46 -18.88 -4.09
N MET A 439 14.48 -19.01 -3.20
CA MET A 439 13.08 -19.29 -3.58
C MET A 439 12.45 -18.15 -4.38
N GLU A 440 12.77 -16.89 -4.06
CA GLU A 440 12.38 -15.75 -4.88
C GLU A 440 13.03 -15.76 -6.27
N GLN A 441 14.27 -16.23 -6.40
CA GLN A 441 14.94 -16.40 -7.70
C GLN A 441 14.25 -17.46 -8.57
N ILE A 442 13.87 -18.60 -8.00
CA ILE A 442 13.06 -19.63 -8.70
C ILE A 442 11.77 -19.01 -9.23
N GLY A 443 11.11 -18.19 -8.42
CA GLY A 443 9.89 -17.46 -8.80
C GLY A 443 10.06 -16.53 -10.01
N ARG A 444 11.28 -16.11 -10.35
CA ARG A 444 11.61 -15.24 -11.49
C ARG A 444 12.24 -15.99 -12.68
N GLY A 445 12.53 -17.28 -12.55
CA GLY A 445 13.15 -18.09 -13.59
C GLY A 445 12.33 -18.19 -14.89
N LYS A 446 12.99 -18.21 -16.05
CA LYS A 446 12.31 -18.32 -17.35
C LYS A 446 11.59 -19.66 -17.52
N CYS A 447 12.24 -20.75 -17.12
CA CYS A 447 11.66 -22.09 -17.09
C CYS A 447 11.80 -22.69 -15.68
N VAL A 448 10.70 -23.20 -15.12
CA VAL A 448 10.70 -23.83 -13.80
C VAL A 448 10.06 -25.21 -13.89
N VAL A 449 10.89 -26.25 -13.73
CA VAL A 449 10.45 -27.63 -13.69
C VAL A 449 10.01 -27.95 -12.26
N THR A 450 8.73 -28.31 -12.09
CA THR A 450 8.16 -28.63 -10.77
C THR A 450 7.82 -30.11 -10.68
N VAL A 451 8.30 -30.81 -9.64
CA VAL A 451 7.92 -32.21 -9.38
C VAL A 451 6.88 -32.23 -8.28
N ILE A 452 5.61 -32.35 -8.67
CA ILE A 452 4.44 -32.23 -7.79
C ILE A 452 4.09 -33.60 -7.20
N SER A 453 4.35 -33.78 -5.91
CA SER A 453 3.99 -34.94 -5.09
C SER A 453 3.01 -34.56 -3.97
N ASP A 454 2.46 -35.53 -3.22
CA ASP A 454 1.65 -35.23 -2.03
C ASP A 454 2.46 -34.42 -1.01
N LYS A 455 3.74 -34.79 -0.85
CA LYS A 455 4.70 -34.09 0.01
C LYS A 455 4.97 -32.66 -0.46
N TYR A 456 5.06 -32.43 -1.77
CA TYR A 456 5.23 -31.10 -2.34
C TYR A 456 4.07 -30.17 -1.94
N LEU A 457 2.82 -30.63 -2.11
CA LEU A 457 1.61 -29.83 -1.87
C LEU A 457 1.33 -29.54 -0.39
N LYS A 458 2.04 -30.22 0.52
CA LYS A 458 1.98 -30.04 1.98
C LYS A 458 3.21 -29.34 2.56
N SER A 459 4.22 -29.06 1.73
CA SER A 459 5.49 -28.45 2.15
C SER A 459 5.41 -26.91 2.08
N PRO A 460 5.70 -26.18 3.17
CA PRO A 460 5.72 -24.71 3.18
C PRO A 460 6.63 -24.11 2.11
N ASN A 461 7.82 -24.70 1.97
CA ASN A 461 8.86 -24.23 1.06
C ASN A 461 8.46 -24.44 -0.41
N CYS A 462 8.02 -25.66 -0.74
CA CYS A 462 7.62 -25.99 -2.11
C CYS A 462 6.37 -25.20 -2.54
N MET A 463 5.40 -25.07 -1.64
CA MET A 463 4.20 -24.28 -1.93
C MET A 463 4.49 -22.79 -2.01
N PHE A 464 5.44 -22.27 -1.23
CA PHE A 464 5.91 -20.89 -1.38
C PHE A 464 6.54 -20.66 -2.75
N GLU A 465 7.44 -21.54 -3.21
CA GLU A 465 8.00 -21.47 -4.56
C GLU A 465 6.89 -21.48 -5.62
N LEU A 466 5.93 -22.40 -5.52
CA LEU A 466 4.83 -22.49 -6.48
C LEU A 466 3.97 -21.22 -6.52
N VAL A 467 3.70 -20.63 -5.35
CA VAL A 467 3.02 -19.35 -5.21
C VAL A 467 3.84 -18.21 -5.82
N GLN A 468 5.15 -18.18 -5.60
CA GLN A 468 6.05 -17.18 -6.18
C GLN A 468 6.07 -17.26 -7.71
N ILE A 469 6.13 -18.47 -8.29
CA ILE A 469 6.07 -18.64 -9.76
C ILE A 469 4.75 -18.06 -10.29
N ALA A 470 3.62 -18.29 -9.61
CA ALA A 470 2.31 -17.78 -10.02
C ALA A 470 2.21 -16.24 -9.93
N GLN A 471 2.76 -15.66 -8.87
CA GLN A 471 2.73 -14.20 -8.65
C GLN A 471 3.59 -13.42 -9.65
N ASN A 472 4.65 -14.02 -10.16
CA ASN A 472 5.53 -13.39 -11.14
C ASN A 472 5.00 -13.46 -12.59
N GLY A 473 3.73 -13.87 -12.77
CA GLY A 473 3.03 -13.84 -14.06
C GLY A 473 3.55 -14.87 -15.07
N ARG A 474 2.79 -15.03 -16.18
CA ARG A 474 3.04 -16.04 -17.23
C ARG A 474 3.23 -17.46 -16.65
N PHE A 475 2.48 -17.78 -15.59
CA PHE A 475 2.61 -19.04 -14.85
C PHE A 475 2.55 -20.25 -15.78
N TYR A 476 1.54 -20.32 -16.65
CA TYR A 476 1.35 -21.41 -17.61
C TYR A 476 2.53 -21.57 -18.58
N ASP A 477 3.15 -20.46 -19.01
CA ASP A 477 4.24 -20.48 -20.00
C ASP A 477 5.59 -20.87 -19.40
N ARG A 478 5.73 -20.72 -18.07
CA ARG A 478 7.00 -20.84 -17.36
C ARG A 478 7.11 -22.13 -16.56
N ILE A 479 5.99 -22.71 -16.16
CA ILE A 479 5.96 -23.93 -15.36
C ILE A 479 5.94 -25.18 -16.24
N PHE A 480 6.81 -26.13 -15.93
CA PHE A 480 6.87 -27.45 -16.55
C PHE A 480 6.62 -28.50 -15.47
N PRO A 481 5.36 -28.80 -15.14
CA PRO A 481 5.03 -29.69 -14.03
C PRO A 481 5.13 -31.17 -14.42
N ILE A 482 5.74 -31.96 -13.54
CA ILE A 482 5.70 -33.42 -13.54
C ILE A 482 4.91 -33.85 -12.30
N VAL A 483 3.72 -34.38 -12.50
CA VAL A 483 2.81 -34.78 -11.42
C VAL A 483 3.04 -36.26 -11.10
N LEU A 484 3.45 -36.57 -9.86
CA LEU A 484 3.65 -37.93 -9.39
C LEU A 484 2.30 -38.59 -9.04
N ALA A 485 2.28 -39.92 -9.01
CA ALA A 485 1.04 -40.69 -8.78
C ALA A 485 0.43 -40.45 -7.39
N ASP A 486 1.25 -40.06 -6.41
CA ASP A 486 0.81 -39.75 -5.05
C ASP A 486 0.12 -38.37 -4.94
N ALA A 487 0.33 -37.46 -5.90
CA ALA A 487 -0.29 -36.14 -5.92
C ALA A 487 -1.78 -36.22 -6.33
N GLN A 488 -2.68 -36.08 -5.36
CA GLN A 488 -4.11 -36.33 -5.56
C GLN A 488 -4.87 -35.11 -6.12
N ILE A 489 -4.37 -34.49 -7.20
CA ILE A 489 -4.90 -33.22 -7.72
C ILE A 489 -6.05 -33.38 -8.75
N TYR A 490 -6.27 -34.57 -9.29
CA TYR A 490 -7.25 -34.77 -10.36
C TYR A 490 -8.71 -34.81 -9.86
N ARG A 491 -8.95 -35.39 -8.68
CA ARG A 491 -10.28 -35.54 -8.09
C ARG A 491 -10.60 -34.36 -7.16
N PRO A 492 -11.73 -33.66 -7.32
CA PRO A 492 -12.07 -32.51 -6.48
C PRO A 492 -12.10 -32.82 -4.97
N ILE A 493 -12.60 -34.00 -4.58
CA ILE A 493 -12.66 -34.42 -3.17
C ILE A 493 -11.26 -34.55 -2.57
N GLU A 494 -10.32 -35.08 -3.34
CA GLU A 494 -8.95 -35.28 -2.88
C GLU A 494 -8.21 -33.94 -2.77
N ARG A 495 -8.46 -32.99 -3.67
CA ARG A 495 -7.90 -31.63 -3.56
C ARG A 495 -8.32 -30.88 -2.31
N ILE A 496 -9.54 -31.13 -1.82
CA ILE A 496 -10.02 -30.54 -0.56
C ILE A 496 -9.13 -30.96 0.62
N LYS A 497 -8.47 -32.12 0.56
CA LYS A 497 -7.54 -32.54 1.62
C LYS A 497 -6.37 -31.57 1.78
N TYR A 498 -5.84 -31.01 0.69
CA TYR A 498 -4.78 -30.01 0.77
C TYR A 498 -5.27 -28.68 1.33
N ILE A 499 -6.50 -28.27 1.01
CA ILE A 499 -7.12 -27.08 1.63
C ILE A 499 -7.22 -27.28 3.14
N LYS A 500 -7.76 -28.42 3.57
CA LYS A 500 -7.89 -28.77 4.99
C LYS A 500 -6.53 -28.81 5.70
N HIS A 501 -5.51 -29.38 5.07
CA HIS A 501 -4.15 -29.40 5.59
C HIS A 501 -3.66 -27.98 5.93
N TRP A 502 -3.78 -27.03 5.01
CA TRP A 502 -3.32 -25.65 5.26
C TRP A 502 -4.21 -24.90 6.25
N GLU A 503 -5.52 -25.15 6.28
CA GLU A 503 -6.41 -24.60 7.32
C GLU A 503 -6.04 -25.11 8.72
N GLU A 504 -5.66 -26.39 8.84
CA GLU A 504 -5.21 -26.99 10.09
C GLU A 504 -3.86 -26.41 10.53
N GLN A 505 -2.89 -26.26 9.61
CA GLN A 505 -1.59 -25.63 9.91
C GLN A 505 -1.72 -24.17 10.37
N ILE A 506 -2.60 -23.38 9.73
CA ILE A 506 -2.89 -21.99 10.17
C ILE A 506 -3.49 -22.00 11.58
N LYS A 507 -4.45 -22.89 11.82
CA LYS A 507 -5.13 -22.99 13.11
C LYS A 507 -4.16 -23.39 14.23
N GLU A 508 -3.33 -24.40 14.01
CA GLU A 508 -2.33 -24.86 14.98
C GLU A 508 -1.34 -23.75 15.34
N LEU A 509 -0.85 -23.01 14.34
CA LEU A 509 0.11 -21.92 14.56
C LEU A 509 -0.54 -20.71 15.25
N ASP A 510 -1.76 -20.34 14.88
CA ASP A 510 -2.52 -19.27 15.55
C ASP A 510 -2.84 -19.61 17.01
N GLU A 511 -3.22 -20.86 17.31
CA GLU A 511 -3.44 -21.32 18.69
C GLU A 511 -2.14 -21.32 19.50
N ALA A 512 -1.03 -21.78 18.93
CA ALA A 512 0.28 -21.75 19.57
C ALA A 512 0.72 -20.31 19.90
N MET A 513 0.51 -19.37 18.97
CA MET A 513 0.85 -17.96 19.15
C MET A 513 0.01 -17.25 20.22
N ARG A 514 -1.24 -17.66 20.43
CA ARG A 514 -2.09 -17.14 21.52
C ARG A 514 -1.62 -17.56 22.91
N GLY A 515 -0.81 -18.63 23.00
CA GLY A 515 -0.25 -19.14 24.25
C GLY A 515 1.02 -18.42 24.73
N VAL A 516 1.57 -17.48 23.96
CA VAL A 516 2.85 -16.79 24.25
C VAL A 516 2.68 -15.27 24.32
N SER A 517 3.57 -14.60 25.07
CA SER A 517 3.60 -13.14 25.19
C SER A 517 3.81 -12.47 23.83
N ALA A 518 3.18 -11.31 23.60
CA ALA A 518 3.21 -10.58 22.33
C ALA A 518 4.61 -10.06 21.92
N ALA A 519 5.58 -10.06 22.84
CA ALA A 519 6.97 -9.76 22.53
C ALA A 519 7.62 -10.94 21.78
N ASN A 520 8.23 -10.66 20.62
CA ASN A 520 9.00 -11.61 19.79
C ASN A 520 8.20 -12.57 18.88
N LEU A 521 7.00 -12.19 18.43
CA LEU A 521 6.19 -13.00 17.49
C LEU A 521 6.41 -12.71 16.00
N GLN A 522 7.37 -11.84 15.64
CA GLN A 522 7.51 -11.33 14.26
C GLN A 522 7.75 -12.44 13.22
N GLY A 523 8.65 -13.40 13.50
CA GLY A 523 8.91 -14.52 12.58
C GLY A 523 7.74 -15.49 12.42
N PHE A 524 6.98 -15.73 13.49
CA PHE A 524 5.79 -16.60 13.44
C PHE A 524 4.61 -15.97 12.69
N ARG A 525 4.49 -14.64 12.72
CA ARG A 525 3.49 -13.91 11.90
C ARG A 525 3.77 -14.06 10.42
N GLU A 526 5.05 -13.98 10.01
CA GLU A 526 5.43 -14.21 8.60
C GLU A 526 5.06 -15.62 8.13
N GLU A 527 5.23 -16.64 8.98
CA GLU A 527 4.82 -18.02 8.68
C GLU A 527 3.30 -18.18 8.54
N ILE A 528 2.51 -17.54 9.42
CA ILE A 528 1.04 -17.51 9.30
C ILE A 528 0.60 -16.86 8.00
N ASP A 529 1.21 -15.74 7.62
CA ASP A 529 0.89 -15.02 6.39
C ASP A 529 1.22 -15.88 5.16
N GLN A 530 2.36 -16.58 5.18
CA GLN A 530 2.74 -17.55 4.15
C GLN A 530 1.73 -18.70 4.05
N TYR A 531 1.32 -19.32 5.16
CA TYR A 531 0.34 -20.41 5.15
C TYR A 531 -1.02 -19.94 4.62
N THR A 532 -1.43 -18.73 5.01
CA THR A 532 -2.67 -18.10 4.53
C THR A 532 -2.62 -17.85 3.04
N GLN A 533 -1.49 -17.37 2.52
CA GLN A 533 -1.29 -17.16 1.09
C GLN A 533 -1.32 -18.47 0.30
N ILE A 534 -0.67 -19.53 0.81
CA ILE A 534 -0.72 -20.87 0.23
C ILE A 534 -2.16 -21.39 0.21
N ARG A 535 -2.85 -21.33 1.35
CA ARG A 535 -4.25 -21.76 1.47
C ARG A 535 -5.17 -21.08 0.46
N ASN A 536 -4.99 -19.78 0.26
CA ASN A 536 -5.86 -19.00 -0.64
C ASN A 536 -5.60 -19.26 -2.12
N THR A 537 -4.42 -19.77 -2.47
CA THR A 537 -4.01 -19.98 -3.87
C THR A 537 -4.02 -21.45 -4.29
N ILE A 538 -3.91 -22.40 -3.35
CA ILE A 538 -3.75 -23.83 -3.65
C ILE A 538 -4.90 -24.42 -4.49
N ALA A 539 -6.14 -23.94 -4.31
CA ALA A 539 -7.29 -24.40 -5.09
C ALA A 539 -7.18 -24.01 -6.58
N GLU A 540 -6.70 -22.79 -6.86
CA GLU A 540 -6.45 -22.29 -8.20
C GLU A 540 -5.25 -23.01 -8.83
N LEU A 541 -4.12 -23.07 -8.11
CA LEU A 541 -2.88 -23.68 -8.59
C LEU A 541 -3.08 -25.15 -8.94
N THR A 542 -3.69 -25.94 -8.04
CA THR A 542 -4.01 -27.35 -8.34
C THR A 542 -5.07 -27.49 -9.43
N GLY A 543 -5.90 -26.47 -9.66
CA GLY A 543 -6.82 -26.40 -10.79
C GLY A 543 -6.10 -26.23 -12.12
N ILE A 544 -5.09 -25.34 -12.17
CA ILE A 544 -4.25 -25.13 -13.35
C ILE A 544 -3.41 -26.37 -13.62
N LEU A 545 -2.69 -26.87 -12.61
CA LEU A 545 -1.81 -28.05 -12.73
C LEU A 545 -2.56 -29.29 -13.24
N LYS A 546 -3.81 -29.50 -12.80
CA LYS A 546 -4.67 -30.58 -13.29
C LYS A 546 -4.98 -30.46 -14.80
N ASN A 547 -5.11 -29.23 -15.29
CA ASN A 547 -5.53 -28.96 -16.67
C ASN A 547 -4.34 -28.93 -17.64
N MET A 548 -3.10 -28.99 -17.14
CA MET A 548 -1.92 -29.10 -17.98
C MET A 548 -1.76 -30.55 -18.45
N ASN A 549 -1.47 -30.75 -19.74
CA ASN A 549 -1.15 -32.07 -20.29
C ASN A 549 0.26 -32.47 -19.83
N THR A 550 0.38 -32.91 -18.58
CA THR A 550 1.63 -33.39 -18.00
C THR A 550 1.78 -34.87 -18.34
N LEU A 551 2.83 -35.23 -19.09
CA LEU A 551 3.19 -36.64 -19.23
C LEU A 551 3.47 -37.20 -17.82
N THR A 552 3.03 -38.42 -17.55
CA THR A 552 3.27 -39.05 -16.23
C THR A 552 4.77 -39.32 -16.04
N SER A 553 5.22 -39.49 -14.80
CA SER A 553 6.62 -39.82 -14.46
C SER A 553 7.14 -41.05 -15.23
N GLU A 554 6.25 -42.01 -15.51
CA GLU A 554 6.51 -43.22 -16.28
C GLU A 554 6.74 -42.92 -17.78
N MET A 555 5.94 -42.04 -18.37
CA MET A 555 6.08 -41.63 -19.77
C MET A 555 7.34 -40.78 -19.99
N HIS A 556 7.71 -39.93 -19.03
CA HIS A 556 8.96 -39.16 -19.08
C HIS A 556 10.21 -40.04 -18.91
N SER A 557 10.12 -41.10 -18.09
CA SER A 557 11.22 -42.03 -17.87
C SER A 557 11.51 -42.95 -19.07
N GLN A 558 10.51 -43.25 -19.89
CA GLN A 558 10.64 -44.09 -21.08
C GLN A 558 11.21 -43.35 -22.30
N SER A 559 11.10 -42.02 -22.35
CA SER A 559 11.57 -41.18 -23.45
C SER A 559 12.80 -40.33 -23.08
N GLU A 560 13.53 -40.69 -22.02
CA GLU A 560 14.67 -39.90 -21.48
C GLU A 560 14.40 -38.40 -21.35
N PHE A 561 13.18 -38.01 -20.96
CA PHE A 561 12.73 -36.61 -20.85
C PHE A 561 12.82 -35.77 -22.15
N GLU A 562 12.95 -36.39 -23.34
CA GLU A 562 13.10 -35.68 -24.62
C GLU A 562 11.99 -34.66 -24.89
N SER A 563 10.74 -35.00 -24.58
CA SER A 563 9.58 -34.10 -24.76
C SER A 563 9.63 -32.88 -23.84
N LEU A 564 10.09 -33.06 -22.59
CA LEU A 564 10.27 -31.99 -21.62
C LEU A 564 11.42 -31.07 -22.04
N LEU A 565 12.54 -31.66 -22.48
CA LEU A 565 13.69 -30.94 -23.00
C LEU A 565 13.34 -30.11 -24.22
N GLY A 566 12.64 -30.69 -25.21
CA GLY A 566 12.21 -29.95 -26.41
C GLY A 566 11.28 -28.79 -26.08
N ALA A 567 10.36 -28.95 -25.11
CA ALA A 567 9.48 -27.87 -24.68
C ALA A 567 10.24 -26.74 -23.96
N ILE A 568 11.24 -27.09 -23.15
CA ILE A 568 12.11 -26.11 -22.48
C ILE A 568 13.03 -25.41 -23.49
N GLU A 569 13.67 -26.13 -24.41
CA GLU A 569 14.53 -25.56 -25.46
C GLU A 569 13.77 -24.59 -26.36
N GLN A 570 12.54 -24.95 -26.78
CA GLN A 570 11.66 -24.03 -27.49
C GLN A 570 11.41 -22.76 -26.67
N LYS A 571 11.15 -22.91 -25.36
CA LYS A 571 10.86 -21.77 -24.48
C LYS A 571 12.07 -20.87 -24.22
N LEU A 572 13.28 -21.42 -24.22
CA LEU A 572 14.52 -20.65 -24.08
C LEU A 572 14.89 -19.92 -25.38
N GLY A 573 14.41 -20.40 -26.53
CA GLY A 573 14.58 -19.77 -27.84
C GLY A 573 13.54 -18.68 -28.18
N GLU A 574 12.45 -18.58 -27.43
CA GLU A 574 11.41 -17.53 -27.50
C GLU A 574 11.76 -16.29 -26.67
#